data_AF-A0A3S1LI20-F1
#
_entry.id   AF-A0A3S1LI20-F1
#
_cell.length_a   1.000
_cell.length_b   1.000
_cell.length_c   1.000
_cell.angle_alpha   90.00
_cell.angle_beta   90.00
_cell.angle_gamma   90.00
#
_symmetry.space_group_name_H-M   'P 1'
#
loop_
_entity.id
_entity.type
_entity.pdbx_description
1 polymer ?
#
loop_
_entity_poly.entity_id
_entity_poly.type
_entity_poly.pdbx_seq_one_letter_code
_entity_poly.pdbx_strand_id
1 'polypeptide(L)'
;VLETDPGKMENFKNVAPEWANPDFDPGRKYSVPWALGTVGVVVNTDAYKGPADSWGIIFNTPDELKGKVNVVPEMNDVIFAAIKYVGGQQCTDDKAVLKKVRDTLVAAKPNWIAMEYNTIEKMGAGDFKATSDWNGSALRQRLANPAIHYNYPKEGYGLWSDNVVVLK
;
A
#
# COMPACT_ATOMS: atom_id res chain seq x y z
N VAL A 1 -16.51 7.23 18.31
CA VAL A 1 -16.28 8.58 17.74
C VAL A 1 -17.45 9.47 18.13
N LEU A 2 -17.17 10.72 18.52
CA LEU A 2 -18.15 11.77 18.80
C LEU A 2 -18.62 12.41 17.49
N GLU A 3 -19.92 12.70 17.37
CA GLU A 3 -20.45 13.47 16.25
C GLU A 3 -20.04 14.94 16.42
N THR A 4 -19.28 15.47 15.46
CA THR A 4 -18.73 16.84 15.53
C THR A 4 -19.09 17.68 14.31
N ASP A 5 -19.86 17.12 13.37
CA ASP A 5 -20.24 17.75 12.11
C ASP A 5 -19.09 18.43 11.33
N PRO A 6 -17.91 17.80 11.13
CA PRO A 6 -16.82 18.46 10.42
C PRO A 6 -17.16 18.96 9.00
N GLY A 7 -18.08 18.29 8.31
CA GLY A 7 -18.59 18.70 7.00
C GLY A 7 -19.24 20.09 6.97
N LYS A 8 -19.64 20.63 8.13
CA LYS A 8 -20.24 21.97 8.28
C LYS A 8 -19.23 23.03 8.73
N MET A 9 -17.98 22.66 9.01
CA MET A 9 -16.96 23.60 9.51
C MET A 9 -16.43 24.50 8.39
N GLU A 10 -16.00 25.72 8.74
CA GLU A 10 -15.60 26.75 7.77
C GLU A 10 -14.50 26.33 6.78
N ASN A 11 -13.57 25.47 7.23
CA ASN A 11 -12.43 25.02 6.45
C ASN A 11 -12.74 23.76 5.62
N PHE A 12 -13.92 23.17 5.79
CA PHE A 12 -14.32 21.98 5.03
C PHE A 12 -14.44 22.25 3.54
N LYS A 13 -14.66 23.51 3.14
CA LYS A 13 -14.60 23.97 1.75
C LYS A 13 -13.28 23.67 1.02
N ASN A 14 -12.21 23.38 1.76
CA ASN A 14 -10.89 23.04 1.20
C ASN A 14 -10.73 21.53 0.93
N VAL A 15 -11.67 20.69 1.39
CA VAL A 15 -11.66 19.24 1.11
C VAL A 15 -12.13 19.02 -0.32
N ALA A 16 -11.35 18.27 -1.10
CA ALA A 16 -11.69 18.01 -2.49
C ALA A 16 -13.01 17.19 -2.59
N PRO A 17 -13.84 17.42 -3.63
CA PRO A 17 -15.16 16.80 -3.74
C PRO A 17 -15.16 15.27 -3.65
N GLU A 18 -14.16 14.62 -4.22
CA GLU A 18 -13.99 13.16 -4.21
C GLU A 18 -13.77 12.58 -2.80
N TRP A 19 -13.36 13.41 -1.84
CA TRP A 19 -13.17 13.03 -0.44
C TRP A 19 -14.24 13.61 0.49
N ALA A 20 -15.18 14.42 -0.02
CA ALA A 20 -16.12 15.14 0.80
C ALA A 20 -17.28 14.27 1.32
N ASN A 21 -17.54 13.10 0.71
CA ASN A 21 -18.70 12.28 1.04
C ASN A 21 -18.43 10.76 0.89
N PRO A 22 -17.56 10.16 1.73
CA PRO A 22 -17.29 8.73 1.68
C PRO A 22 -18.46 7.91 2.23
N ASP A 23 -18.64 6.69 1.72
CA ASP A 23 -19.73 5.79 2.13
C ASP A 23 -19.74 5.47 3.63
N PHE A 24 -18.58 5.47 4.28
CA PHE A 24 -18.46 5.18 5.71
C PHE A 24 -18.82 6.37 6.63
N ASP A 25 -18.84 7.60 6.12
CA ASP A 25 -19.19 8.82 6.87
C ASP A 25 -19.85 9.87 5.96
N PRO A 26 -21.10 9.62 5.50
CA PRO A 26 -21.78 10.53 4.59
C PRO A 26 -21.95 11.93 5.20
N GLY A 27 -21.53 12.94 4.44
CA GLY A 27 -21.53 14.35 4.86
C GLY A 27 -20.48 14.69 5.90
N ARG A 28 -19.53 13.80 6.19
CA ARG A 28 -18.43 13.99 7.16
C ARG A 28 -18.96 14.45 8.51
N LYS A 29 -19.78 13.63 9.16
CA LYS A 29 -20.35 13.92 10.49
C LYS A 29 -19.40 13.60 11.64
N TYR A 30 -18.47 12.68 11.40
CA TYR A 30 -17.59 12.13 12.43
C TYR A 30 -16.11 12.35 12.15
N SER A 31 -15.72 12.55 10.88
CA SER A 31 -14.33 12.48 10.44
C SER A 31 -13.91 13.61 9.50
N VAL A 32 -12.64 14.01 9.54
CA VAL A 32 -12.00 14.92 8.56
C VAL A 32 -10.87 14.18 7.86
N PRO A 33 -10.80 14.16 6.52
CA PRO A 33 -9.66 13.57 5.82
C PRO A 33 -8.37 14.32 6.17
N TRP A 34 -7.34 13.58 6.58
CA TRP A 34 -6.05 14.14 7.00
C TRP A 34 -4.94 13.82 6.00
N ALA A 35 -4.77 12.55 5.72
CA ALA A 35 -3.77 12.04 4.80
C ALA A 35 -4.42 11.00 3.90
N LEU A 36 -3.92 10.93 2.67
CA LEU A 36 -4.37 9.98 1.67
C LEU A 36 -3.16 9.44 0.94
N GLY A 37 -3.31 8.27 0.35
CA GLY A 37 -2.27 7.73 -0.48
C GLY A 37 -2.64 6.42 -1.14
N THR A 38 -1.61 5.84 -1.73
CA THR A 38 -1.70 4.59 -2.47
C THR A 38 -0.65 3.61 -1.99
N VAL A 39 -0.95 2.32 -2.08
CA VAL A 39 -0.01 1.24 -1.75
C VAL A 39 0.43 0.56 -3.04
N GLY A 40 1.74 0.43 -3.23
CA GLY A 40 2.29 -0.13 -4.46
C GLY A 40 3.59 -0.87 -4.21
N VAL A 41 4.34 -1.08 -5.28
CA VAL A 41 5.66 -1.69 -5.21
C VAL A 41 6.73 -0.64 -5.47
N VAL A 42 7.73 -0.64 -4.62
CA VAL A 42 8.90 0.21 -4.72
C VAL A 42 10.08 -0.64 -5.13
N VAL A 43 10.83 -0.22 -6.14
CA VAL A 43 11.97 -0.97 -6.67
C VAL A 43 13.16 -0.04 -6.83
N ASN A 44 14.33 -0.52 -6.38
CA ASN A 44 15.61 0.08 -6.73
C ASN A 44 16.01 -0.39 -8.14
N THR A 45 15.96 0.53 -9.09
CA THR A 45 16.22 0.25 -10.50
C THR A 45 17.67 -0.14 -10.78
N ASP A 46 18.64 0.17 -9.92
CA ASP A 46 20.02 -0.33 -10.09
C ASP A 46 20.13 -1.84 -9.83
N ALA A 47 19.22 -2.39 -9.04
CA ALA A 47 19.17 -3.81 -8.74
C ALA A 47 18.26 -4.60 -9.70
N TYR A 48 17.24 -3.96 -10.28
CA TYR A 48 16.29 -4.61 -11.17
C TYR A 48 15.86 -3.69 -12.31
N LYS A 49 16.06 -4.14 -13.56
CA LYS A 49 15.76 -3.37 -14.78
C LYS A 49 14.52 -3.88 -15.53
N GLY A 50 13.82 -4.90 -15.00
CA GLY A 50 12.62 -5.46 -15.61
C GLY A 50 11.34 -4.69 -15.27
N PRO A 51 10.17 -5.15 -15.74
CA PRO A 51 8.88 -4.55 -15.44
C PRO A 51 8.56 -4.59 -13.94
N ALA A 52 8.23 -3.42 -13.36
CA ALA A 52 7.93 -3.27 -11.94
C ALA A 52 6.48 -2.83 -11.66
N ASP A 53 5.60 -2.83 -12.67
CA ASP A 53 4.19 -2.44 -12.59
C ASP A 53 3.27 -3.60 -12.16
N SER A 54 3.74 -4.47 -11.27
CA SER A 54 2.99 -5.65 -10.84
C SER A 54 3.29 -6.05 -9.39
N TRP A 55 2.27 -6.55 -8.68
CA TRP A 55 2.47 -7.22 -7.39
C TRP A 55 3.33 -8.49 -7.49
N GLY A 56 3.62 -8.96 -8.71
CA GLY A 56 4.58 -10.02 -8.99
C GLY A 56 5.96 -9.76 -8.40
N ILE A 57 6.39 -8.50 -8.21
CA ILE A 57 7.63 -8.18 -7.48
C ILE A 57 7.65 -8.82 -6.08
N ILE A 58 6.49 -8.86 -5.42
CA ILE A 58 6.31 -9.40 -4.07
C ILE A 58 5.91 -10.88 -4.10
N PHE A 59 4.97 -11.26 -4.97
CA PHE A 59 4.33 -12.59 -4.91
C PHE A 59 4.89 -13.63 -5.88
N ASN A 60 5.57 -13.19 -6.93
CA ASN A 60 6.31 -14.03 -7.88
C ASN A 60 7.67 -13.39 -8.15
N THR A 61 8.42 -13.22 -7.06
CA THR A 61 9.62 -12.38 -7.00
C THR A 61 10.64 -12.79 -8.07
N PRO A 62 11.09 -11.85 -8.92
CA PRO A 62 12.19 -12.07 -9.87
C PRO A 62 13.45 -12.60 -9.17
N ASP A 63 14.21 -13.44 -9.86
CA ASP A 63 15.39 -14.10 -9.28
C ASP A 63 16.41 -13.10 -8.73
N GLU A 64 16.58 -11.95 -9.39
CA GLU A 64 17.49 -10.88 -8.97
C GLU A 64 17.10 -10.23 -7.63
N LEU A 65 15.82 -10.32 -7.27
CA LEU A 65 15.23 -9.73 -6.08
C LEU A 65 14.97 -10.74 -4.94
N LYS A 66 15.06 -12.05 -5.20
CA LYS A 66 14.88 -13.07 -4.15
C LYS A 66 15.87 -12.85 -3.01
N GLY A 67 15.36 -12.87 -1.77
CA GLY A 67 16.14 -12.58 -0.56
C GLY A 67 16.49 -11.10 -0.40
N LYS A 68 15.86 -10.18 -1.14
CA LYS A 68 16.08 -8.72 -1.07
C LYS A 68 14.79 -7.90 -1.01
N VAL A 69 13.63 -8.58 -0.95
CA VAL A 69 12.30 -7.97 -0.91
C VAL A 69 11.83 -7.83 0.53
N ASN A 70 11.43 -6.63 0.94
CA ASN A 70 10.70 -6.40 2.18
C ASN A 70 9.20 -6.29 1.94
N VAL A 71 8.38 -6.83 2.83
CA VAL A 71 6.92 -6.63 2.81
C VAL A 71 6.51 -5.84 4.05
N VAL A 72 6.02 -4.62 3.88
CA VAL A 72 5.42 -3.86 4.98
C VAL A 72 4.26 -4.66 5.57
N PRO A 73 4.27 -4.99 6.88
CA PRO A 73 3.33 -5.94 7.47
C PRO A 73 1.96 -5.31 7.79
N GLU A 74 1.46 -4.46 6.90
CA GLU A 74 0.10 -3.93 6.99
C GLU A 74 -0.87 -4.96 6.39
N MET A 75 -1.63 -5.62 7.27
CA MET A 75 -2.41 -6.80 6.90
C MET A 75 -3.41 -6.49 5.77
N ASN A 76 -4.12 -5.37 5.85
CA ASN A 76 -5.14 -5.02 4.86
C ASN A 76 -4.52 -4.79 3.48
N ASP A 77 -3.35 -4.14 3.44
CA ASP A 77 -2.63 -3.85 2.21
C ASP A 77 -2.10 -5.14 1.54
N VAL A 78 -1.46 -6.01 2.32
CA VAL A 78 -0.91 -7.28 1.83
C VAL A 78 -2.02 -8.21 1.34
N ILE A 79 -3.13 -8.31 2.08
CA ILE A 79 -4.28 -9.13 1.69
C ILE A 79 -4.95 -8.55 0.45
N PHE A 80 -5.17 -7.23 0.37
CA PHE A 80 -5.69 -6.58 -0.83
C PHE A 80 -4.81 -6.87 -2.05
N ALA A 81 -3.51 -6.66 -1.94
CA ALA A 81 -2.54 -6.88 -3.00
C ALA A 81 -2.58 -8.34 -3.48
N ALA A 82 -2.60 -9.31 -2.56
CA ALA A 82 -2.66 -10.73 -2.90
C ALA A 82 -3.99 -11.13 -3.56
N ILE A 83 -5.12 -10.59 -3.08
CA ILE A 83 -6.44 -10.79 -3.71
C ILE A 83 -6.43 -10.28 -5.15
N LYS A 84 -5.96 -9.05 -5.37
CA LYS A 84 -5.87 -8.47 -6.72
C LYS A 84 -4.93 -9.26 -7.61
N TYR A 85 -3.78 -9.69 -7.10
CA TYR A 85 -2.81 -10.48 -7.84
C TYR A 85 -3.36 -11.81 -8.35
N VAL A 86 -4.21 -12.49 -7.56
CA VAL A 86 -4.88 -13.74 -8.00
C VAL A 86 -6.16 -13.51 -8.83
N GLY A 87 -6.45 -12.26 -9.19
CA GLY A 87 -7.62 -11.86 -10.00
C GLY A 87 -8.93 -11.74 -9.22
N GLY A 88 -8.87 -11.64 -7.89
CA GLY A 88 -10.04 -11.51 -7.02
C GLY A 88 -10.54 -10.06 -6.86
N GLN A 89 -11.68 -9.92 -6.19
CA GLN A 89 -12.25 -8.63 -5.81
C GLN A 89 -12.00 -8.32 -4.33
N GLN A 90 -11.78 -7.04 -4.02
CA GLN A 90 -11.60 -6.59 -2.65
C GLN A 90 -12.85 -6.93 -1.81
N CYS A 91 -12.65 -7.23 -0.53
CA CYS A 91 -13.70 -7.63 0.40
C CYS A 91 -14.45 -8.93 0.00
N THR A 92 -13.84 -9.80 -0.82
CA THR A 92 -14.41 -11.11 -1.15
C THR A 92 -14.45 -12.05 0.06
N ASP A 93 -15.51 -12.85 0.14
CA ASP A 93 -15.68 -13.98 1.06
C ASP A 93 -15.53 -15.35 0.36
N ASP A 94 -15.16 -15.37 -0.92
CA ASP A 94 -14.99 -16.60 -1.70
C ASP A 94 -13.79 -17.39 -1.20
N LYS A 95 -14.07 -18.52 -0.55
CA LYS A 95 -13.07 -19.44 0.00
C LYS A 95 -12.10 -19.98 -1.05
N ALA A 96 -12.50 -20.11 -2.32
CA ALA A 96 -11.61 -20.54 -3.38
C ALA A 96 -10.57 -19.46 -3.70
N VAL A 97 -10.97 -18.19 -3.75
CA VAL A 97 -10.06 -17.05 -3.91
C VAL A 97 -9.14 -16.94 -2.69
N LEU A 98 -9.70 -16.99 -1.48
CA LEU A 98 -8.91 -16.89 -0.24
C LEU A 98 -7.89 -18.03 -0.09
N LYS A 99 -8.21 -19.23 -0.57
CA LYS A 99 -7.24 -20.34 -0.62
C LYS A 99 -6.08 -20.03 -1.57
N LYS A 100 -6.35 -19.48 -2.76
CA LYS A 100 -5.31 -19.03 -3.70
C LYS A 100 -4.44 -17.93 -3.11
N VAL A 101 -5.04 -16.97 -2.39
CA VAL A 101 -4.33 -15.91 -1.67
C VAL A 101 -3.36 -16.50 -0.65
N ARG A 102 -3.84 -17.41 0.21
CA ARG A 102 -3.01 -18.11 1.19
C ARG A 102 -1.84 -18.82 0.51
N ASP A 103 -2.12 -19.62 -0.52
CA ASP A 103 -1.10 -20.42 -1.21
C ASP A 103 -0.04 -19.52 -1.87
N THR A 104 -0.47 -18.39 -2.44
CA THR A 104 0.40 -17.36 -3.01
C THR A 104 1.33 -16.76 -1.94
N LEU A 105 0.78 -16.33 -0.79
CA LEU A 105 1.56 -15.75 0.31
C LEU A 105 2.57 -16.75 0.89
N VAL A 106 2.16 -18.00 1.08
CA VAL A 106 3.03 -19.08 1.59
C VAL A 106 4.16 -19.37 0.61
N ALA A 107 3.89 -19.40 -0.68
CA ALA A 107 4.91 -19.61 -1.73
C ALA A 107 5.86 -18.41 -1.88
N ALA A 108 5.37 -17.19 -1.67
CA ALA A 108 6.16 -15.97 -1.79
C ALA A 108 7.09 -15.75 -0.60
N LYS A 109 6.65 -16.07 0.62
CA LYS A 109 7.36 -15.79 1.88
C LYS A 109 8.85 -16.20 1.89
N PRO A 110 9.27 -17.37 1.35
CA PRO A 110 10.69 -17.74 1.30
C PRO A 110 11.58 -16.78 0.48
N ASN A 111 11.00 -15.98 -0.42
CA ASN A 111 11.74 -15.01 -1.23
C ASN A 111 11.92 -13.65 -0.54
N TRP A 112 11.28 -13.42 0.60
CA TRP A 112 11.35 -12.16 1.33
C TRP A 112 12.52 -12.17 2.31
N ILE A 113 13.18 -11.02 2.46
CA ILE A 113 14.23 -10.84 3.46
C ILE A 113 13.66 -10.41 4.82
N ALA A 114 12.56 -9.66 4.81
CA ALA A 114 11.99 -9.06 6.00
C ALA A 114 10.49 -8.76 5.84
N MET A 115 9.84 -8.57 6.98
CA MET A 115 8.52 -7.94 7.07
C MET A 115 8.58 -6.83 8.12
N GLU A 116 8.83 -5.59 7.71
CA GLU A 116 8.96 -4.45 8.62
C GLU A 116 8.59 -3.09 7.99
N TYR A 117 8.50 -2.07 8.84
CA TYR A 117 8.12 -0.70 8.48
C TYR A 117 9.28 0.25 8.18
N ASN A 118 10.53 -0.07 8.54
CA ASN A 118 11.66 0.86 8.34
C ASN A 118 12.18 0.86 6.88
N THR A 119 11.31 1.16 5.93
CA THR A 119 11.62 1.10 4.51
C THR A 119 12.43 2.30 4.02
N ILE A 120 12.27 3.50 4.62
CA ILE A 120 12.95 4.72 4.17
C ILE A 120 14.46 4.57 4.26
N GLU A 121 14.94 4.19 5.44
CA GLU A 121 16.37 4.01 5.70
C GLU A 121 16.90 2.79 4.93
N LYS A 122 16.22 1.64 5.01
CA LYS A 122 16.73 0.38 4.46
C LYS A 122 16.69 0.29 2.94
N MET A 123 15.70 0.91 2.29
CA MET A 123 15.72 1.05 0.83
C MET A 123 16.81 2.05 0.41
N GLY A 124 16.95 3.17 1.12
CA GLY A 124 17.97 4.19 0.85
C GLY A 124 19.39 3.65 0.98
N ALA A 125 19.69 2.91 2.05
CA ALA A 125 20.96 2.23 2.28
C ALA A 125 21.18 1.02 1.34
N GLY A 126 20.09 0.50 0.75
CA GLY A 126 20.13 -0.62 -0.18
C GLY A 126 20.12 -2.00 0.48
N ASP A 127 19.78 -2.09 1.77
CA ASP A 127 19.51 -3.37 2.45
C ASP A 127 18.33 -4.09 1.79
N PHE A 128 17.33 -3.31 1.34
CA PHE A 128 16.23 -3.77 0.52
C PHE A 128 16.42 -3.30 -0.92
N LYS A 129 16.08 -4.15 -1.89
CA LYS A 129 16.08 -3.79 -3.31
C LYS A 129 14.67 -3.61 -3.88
N ALA A 130 13.68 -4.15 -3.20
CA ALA A 130 12.28 -3.85 -3.47
C ALA A 130 11.44 -3.95 -2.19
N THR A 131 10.31 -3.27 -2.15
CA THR A 131 9.37 -3.38 -1.05
C THR A 131 7.94 -3.04 -1.46
N SER A 132 6.94 -3.61 -0.78
CA SER A 132 5.58 -3.05 -0.81
C SER A 132 5.52 -1.86 0.13
N ASP A 133 5.02 -0.70 -0.30
CA ASP A 133 4.97 0.49 0.56
C ASP A 133 3.96 1.54 0.07
N TRP A 134 3.73 2.55 0.91
CA TRP A 134 2.93 3.73 0.62
C TRP A 134 3.71 4.75 -0.22
N ASN A 135 3.01 5.40 -1.16
CA ASN A 135 3.59 6.40 -2.05
C ASN A 135 4.33 7.55 -1.34
N GLY A 136 3.86 7.99 -0.17
CA GLY A 136 4.53 9.03 0.63
C GLY A 136 5.86 8.56 1.25
N SER A 137 5.96 7.29 1.65
CA SER A 137 7.22 6.69 2.10
C SER A 137 8.18 6.51 0.93
N ALA A 138 7.68 6.02 -0.20
CA ALA A 138 8.45 5.83 -1.42
C ALA A 138 9.04 7.15 -1.97
N LEU A 139 8.32 8.28 -1.84
CA LEU A 139 8.86 9.60 -2.16
C LEU A 139 10.11 9.90 -1.32
N ARG A 140 10.06 9.66 -0.01
CA ARG A 140 11.20 9.90 0.90
C ARG A 140 12.36 8.95 0.62
N GLN A 141 12.08 7.70 0.26
CA GLN A 141 13.10 6.76 -0.22
C GLN A 141 13.80 7.29 -1.47
N ARG A 142 13.05 7.76 -2.47
CA ARG A 142 13.61 8.33 -3.70
C ARG A 142 14.44 9.59 -3.45
N LEU A 143 14.04 10.41 -2.48
CA LEU A 143 14.84 11.58 -2.08
C LEU A 143 16.20 11.17 -1.48
N ALA A 144 16.29 10.01 -0.81
CA ALA A 144 17.54 9.47 -0.31
C ALA A 144 18.36 8.78 -1.42
N ASN A 145 17.71 8.10 -2.36
CA ASN A 145 18.35 7.47 -3.51
C ASN A 145 17.46 7.59 -4.78
N PRO A 146 17.87 8.40 -5.78
CA PRO A 146 17.09 8.63 -7.00
C PRO A 146 16.76 7.39 -7.83
N ALA A 147 17.51 6.29 -7.67
CA ALA A 147 17.25 5.04 -8.37
C ALA A 147 16.03 4.27 -7.83
N ILE A 148 15.43 4.73 -6.72
CA ILE A 148 14.24 4.12 -6.13
C ILE A 148 12.98 4.69 -6.75
N HIS A 149 12.16 3.82 -7.34
CA HIS A 149 10.91 4.20 -7.99
C HIS A 149 9.71 3.47 -7.38
N TYR A 150 8.65 4.25 -7.13
CA TYR A 150 7.32 3.72 -6.84
C TYR A 150 6.62 3.35 -8.14
N ASN A 151 5.97 2.20 -8.16
CA ASN A 151 5.23 1.70 -9.31
C ASN A 151 3.82 1.32 -8.87
N TYR A 152 2.86 1.58 -9.76
CA TYR A 152 1.46 1.19 -9.59
C TYR A 152 1.25 -0.21 -10.19
N PRO A 153 0.89 -1.21 -9.37
CA PRO A 153 0.58 -2.55 -9.89
C PRO A 153 -0.65 -2.54 -10.79
N LYS A 154 -0.51 -3.14 -11.98
CA LYS A 154 -1.57 -3.25 -12.99
C LYS A 154 -2.74 -4.13 -12.57
N GLU A 155 -2.55 -5.02 -11.60
CA GLU A 155 -3.63 -5.80 -11.00
C GLU A 155 -4.56 -4.95 -10.12
N GLY A 156 -4.13 -3.73 -9.78
CA GLY A 156 -4.81 -2.77 -8.91
C GLY A 156 -4.00 -2.47 -7.66
N TYR A 157 -4.17 -1.27 -7.11
CA TYR A 157 -3.46 -0.79 -5.93
C TYR A 157 -4.45 -0.25 -4.88
N GLY A 158 -4.05 -0.36 -3.61
CA GLY A 158 -4.89 0.08 -2.50
C GLY A 158 -4.94 1.60 -2.43
N LEU A 159 -6.13 2.14 -2.19
CA LEU A 159 -6.33 3.53 -1.78
C LEU A 159 -6.67 3.55 -0.30
N TRP A 160 -6.09 4.48 0.44
CA TRP A 160 -6.37 4.66 1.86
C TRP A 160 -6.50 6.15 2.18
N SER A 161 -7.18 6.41 3.29
CA SER A 161 -7.23 7.73 3.88
C SER A 161 -7.26 7.59 5.40
N ASP A 162 -6.33 8.28 6.06
CA ASP A 162 -6.42 8.54 7.48
C ASP A 162 -7.34 9.74 7.71
N ASN A 163 -8.20 9.61 8.72
CA ASN A 163 -9.17 10.63 9.03
C ASN A 163 -9.07 11.00 10.52
N VAL A 164 -9.04 12.30 10.82
CA VAL A 164 -9.09 12.80 12.19
C VAL A 164 -10.50 12.61 12.74
N VAL A 165 -10.59 12.11 13.96
CA VAL A 165 -11.84 11.90 14.68
C VAL A 165 -11.70 12.37 16.13
N VAL A 166 -12.83 12.76 16.75
CA VAL A 166 -12.88 13.07 18.19
C VAL A 166 -13.40 11.84 18.95
N LEU A 167 -12.68 11.43 19.99
CA LEU A 167 -13.09 10.31 20.85
C LEU A 167 -14.26 10.72 21.75
N LYS A 168 -14.98 9.73 22.28
CA LYS A 168 -16.01 9.95 23.30
C LYS A 168 -15.38 10.02 24.69
#